data_AF-A0A3B9W9U1-F1
#
_entry.id   AF-A0A3B9W9U1-F1
#
_cell.length_a   1.000
_cell.length_b   1.000
_cell.length_c   1.000
_cell.angle_alpha   90.00
_cell.angle_beta   90.00
_cell.angle_gamma   90.00
#
_symmetry.space_group_name_H-M   'P 1'
#
loop_
_entity.id
_entity.type
_entity.pdbx_description
1 polymer ?
#
loop_
_entity_poly.entity_id
_entity_poly.type
_entity_poly.pdbx_seq_one_letter_code
_entity_poly.pdbx_strand_id
1 'polypeptide(L)'
;MTINDFYARYHANQKISMVTCYDYTMATLINETPIDAVLVGDSAGMVMHGYDTTLPVTVDQMAWHTAAVAKGLSQQFVVADLPFLS
;
A
#
# COMPACT_ATOMS: atom_id res chain seq x y z
N MET A 1 -1.85 -6.91 -11.47
CA MET A 1 -0.84 -5.95 -12.00
C MET A 1 0.56 -6.44 -11.63
N THR A 2 1.55 -6.27 -12.48
CA THR A 2 2.95 -6.67 -12.30
C THR A 2 3.89 -5.49 -12.57
N ILE A 3 5.19 -5.62 -12.25
CA ILE A 3 6.20 -4.57 -12.51
C ILE A 3 6.23 -4.18 -14.01
N ASN A 4 6.13 -5.16 -14.90
CA ASN A 4 6.15 -4.90 -16.34
C ASN A 4 4.91 -4.13 -16.82
N ASP A 5 3.77 -4.28 -16.15
CA ASP A 5 2.55 -3.54 -16.49
C ASP A 5 2.71 -2.04 -16.20
N PHE A 6 3.42 -1.66 -15.13
CA PHE A 6 3.76 -0.25 -14.86
C PHE A 6 4.61 0.35 -15.98
N TYR A 7 5.63 -0.39 -16.43
CA TYR A 7 6.50 0.04 -17.53
C TYR A 7 5.71 0.21 -18.84
N ALA A 8 4.86 -0.77 -19.18
CA ALA A 8 4.01 -0.72 -20.36
C ALA A 8 3.05 0.48 -20.31
N ARG A 9 2.39 0.72 -19.17
CA ARG A 9 1.48 1.86 -18.98
C ARG A 9 2.18 3.20 -19.09
N TYR A 10 3.39 3.34 -18.53
CA TYR A 10 4.20 4.55 -18.67
C TYR A 10 4.47 4.88 -20.14
N HIS A 11 4.93 3.90 -20.93
CA HIS A 11 5.21 4.10 -22.36
C HIS A 11 3.94 4.34 -23.19
N ALA A 12 2.80 3.77 -22.78
CA ALA A 12 1.50 4.03 -23.40
C ALA A 12 0.83 5.33 -22.93
N ASN A 13 1.49 6.11 -22.06
CA ASN A 13 0.96 7.32 -21.41
C ASN A 13 -0.39 7.09 -20.70
N GLN A 14 -0.60 5.89 -20.17
CA GLN A 14 -1.76 5.51 -19.39
C GLN A 14 -1.50 5.83 -17.92
N LYS A 15 -2.46 6.52 -17.27
CA LYS A 15 -2.34 6.86 -15.85
C LYS A 15 -2.41 5.60 -14.97
N ILE A 16 -1.73 5.67 -13.84
CA ILE A 16 -1.71 4.64 -12.81
C ILE A 16 -2.30 5.26 -11.54
N SER A 17 -3.29 4.60 -10.97
CA SER A 17 -3.96 4.99 -9.74
C SER A 17 -3.39 4.22 -8.55
N MET A 18 -3.10 4.92 -7.47
CA MET A 18 -2.58 4.32 -6.23
C MET A 18 -3.22 4.98 -5.02
N VAL A 19 -3.55 4.18 -4.02
CA VAL A 19 -4.10 4.64 -2.74
C VAL A 19 -3.37 3.95 -1.60
N THR A 20 -3.28 4.59 -0.44
CA THR A 20 -2.77 3.91 0.75
C THR A 20 -3.80 2.95 1.34
N CYS A 21 -3.32 1.85 1.93
CA CYS A 21 -4.15 0.84 2.57
C CYS A 21 -3.40 0.21 3.74
N TYR A 22 -4.07 -0.04 4.87
CA TYR A 22 -3.41 -0.47 6.11
C TYR A 22 -4.08 -1.67 6.81
N ASP A 23 -5.25 -2.10 6.37
CA ASP A 23 -5.97 -3.21 6.99
C ASP A 23 -6.74 -4.06 5.97
N TYR A 24 -7.21 -5.22 6.44
CA TYR A 24 -7.94 -6.19 5.64
C TYR A 24 -9.29 -5.65 5.13
N THR A 25 -10.02 -4.91 5.96
CA THR A 25 -11.35 -4.42 5.63
C THR A 25 -11.27 -3.43 4.46
N MET A 26 -10.39 -2.44 4.55
CA MET A 26 -10.17 -1.48 3.46
C MET A 26 -9.61 -2.18 2.21
N ALA A 27 -8.70 -3.14 2.40
CA ALA A 27 -8.17 -3.94 1.30
C ALA A 27 -9.28 -4.66 0.53
N THR A 28 -10.25 -5.28 1.23
CA THR A 28 -11.39 -5.93 0.55
C THR A 28 -12.26 -4.96 -0.23
N LEU A 29 -12.46 -3.73 0.26
CA LEU A 29 -13.20 -2.71 -0.47
C LEU A 29 -12.42 -2.26 -1.72
N ILE A 30 -11.12 -2.01 -1.59
CA ILE A 30 -10.26 -1.62 -2.71
C ILE A 30 -10.18 -2.73 -3.77
N ASN A 31 -10.21 -4.00 -3.37
CA ASN A 31 -10.17 -5.14 -4.27
C ASN A 31 -11.30 -5.11 -5.32
N GLU A 32 -12.44 -4.51 -4.98
CA GLU A 32 -13.61 -4.35 -5.85
C GLU A 32 -13.56 -3.10 -6.74
N THR A 33 -12.49 -2.31 -6.67
CA THR A 33 -12.32 -1.05 -7.41
C THR A 33 -11.33 -1.20 -8.57
N PRO A 34 -11.36 -0.29 -9.57
CA PRO A 34 -10.38 -0.27 -10.66
C PRO A 34 -9.02 0.33 -10.26
N ILE A 35 -8.73 0.48 -8.96
CA ILE A 35 -7.43 0.98 -8.49
C ILE A 35 -6.32 0.01 -8.92
N ASP A 36 -5.21 0.54 -9.40
CA ASP A 36 -4.14 -0.28 -9.98
C ASP A 36 -3.19 -0.87 -8.92
N ALA A 37 -2.91 -0.10 -7.87
CA ALA A 37 -1.96 -0.45 -6.82
C ALA A 37 -2.37 0.11 -5.45
N VAL A 38 -1.88 -0.52 -4.40
CA VAL A 38 -1.96 -0.01 -3.03
C VAL A 38 -0.58 0.24 -2.45
N LEU A 39 -0.50 1.23 -1.57
CA LEU A 39 0.68 1.51 -0.76
C LEU A 39 0.39 1.24 0.71
N VAL A 40 1.10 0.28 1.31
CA VAL A 40 1.21 0.18 2.76
C VAL A 40 2.34 1.10 3.18
N GLY A 41 1.99 2.35 3.50
CA GLY A 41 2.94 3.41 3.80
C GLY A 41 3.14 3.65 5.29
N ASP A 42 4.27 4.25 5.65
CA ASP A 42 4.59 4.64 7.02
C ASP A 42 3.67 5.75 7.56
N SER A 43 2.89 6.39 6.69
CA SER A 43 1.74 7.24 7.02
C SER A 43 0.71 6.54 7.93
N ALA A 44 0.71 5.20 7.99
CA ALA A 44 0.02 4.41 9.01
C ALA A 44 0.33 4.90 10.43
N GLY A 45 1.56 5.34 10.72
CA GLY A 45 1.95 5.92 12.01
C GLY A 45 1.04 7.08 12.42
N MET A 46 0.69 7.95 11.48
CA MET A 46 -0.16 9.11 11.75
C MET A 46 -1.65 8.74 11.75
N VAL A 47 -2.10 8.00 10.73
CA VAL A 47 -3.55 7.80 10.51
C VAL A 47 -4.13 6.59 11.24
N MET A 48 -3.31 5.60 11.59
CA MET A 48 -3.73 4.40 12.32
C MET A 48 -3.28 4.42 13.78
N HIS A 49 -2.07 4.93 14.05
CA HIS A 49 -1.48 4.92 15.41
C HIS A 49 -1.53 6.27 16.12
N GLY A 50 -1.89 7.35 15.41
CA GLY A 50 -2.05 8.69 16.00
C GLY A 50 -0.74 9.38 16.37
N TYR A 51 0.39 8.99 15.77
CA TYR A 51 1.66 9.69 15.94
C TYR A 51 1.65 11.03 15.21
N ASP A 52 2.43 11.99 15.73
CA ASP A 52 2.60 13.30 15.08
C ASP A 52 3.41 13.22 13.78
N THR A 53 4.25 12.18 13.63
CA THR A 53 5.11 11.96 12.46
C THR A 53 5.22 10.46 12.15
N THR A 54 5.80 10.10 11.01
CA THR A 54 6.02 8.69 10.62
C THR A 54 7.31 8.09 11.22
N LEU A 55 8.18 8.91 11.83
CA LEU A 55 9.46 8.46 12.41
C LEU A 55 9.35 7.31 13.43
N PRO A 56 8.30 7.21 14.28
CA PRO A 56 8.20 6.12 15.25
C PRO A 56 7.79 4.77 14.65
N VAL A 57 7.45 4.71 13.35
CA VAL A 57 6.98 3.48 12.72
C VAL A 57 8.11 2.46 12.60
N THR A 58 7.82 1.21 12.99
CA THR A 58 8.79 0.11 12.97
C THR A 58 8.57 -0.82 11.78
N VAL A 59 9.60 -1.59 11.41
CA VAL A 59 9.51 -2.63 10.36
C VAL A 59 8.45 -3.68 10.72
N ASP A 60 8.33 -4.05 11.99
CA ASP A 60 7.30 -5.00 12.45
C ASP A 60 5.89 -4.44 12.23
N GLN A 61 5.65 -3.17 12.55
CA GLN A 61 4.36 -2.53 12.29
C GLN A 61 4.03 -2.54 10.79
N MET A 62 5.00 -2.20 9.93
CA MET A 62 4.83 -2.29 8.48
C MET A 62 4.51 -3.72 8.04
N ALA A 63 5.25 -4.72 8.53
CA ALA A 63 5.02 -6.11 8.21
C ALA A 63 3.60 -6.59 8.60
N TRP A 64 3.09 -6.18 9.76
CA TRP A 64 1.73 -6.51 10.19
C TRP A 64 0.66 -5.87 9.29
N HIS A 65 0.80 -4.59 8.97
CA HIS A 65 -0.11 -3.91 8.03
C HIS A 65 -0.05 -4.54 6.64
N THR A 66 1.14 -4.82 6.12
CA THR A 66 1.33 -5.46 4.81
C THR A 66 0.71 -6.85 4.78
N ALA A 67 0.89 -7.66 5.83
CA ALA A 67 0.29 -8.98 5.92
C ALA A 67 -1.26 -8.94 5.97
N ALA A 68 -1.84 -7.93 6.63
CA ALA A 68 -3.29 -7.75 6.67
C ALA A 68 -3.85 -7.34 5.30
N VAL A 69 -3.21 -6.36 4.66
CA VAL A 69 -3.60 -5.85 3.33
C VAL A 69 -3.48 -6.93 2.26
N ALA A 70 -2.36 -7.68 2.26
CA ALA A 70 -2.12 -8.75 1.29
C ALA A 70 -3.19 -9.86 1.32
N LYS A 71 -3.84 -10.08 2.48
CA LYS A 71 -4.94 -11.06 2.59
C LYS A 71 -6.25 -10.56 1.96
N GLY A 72 -6.44 -9.25 1.89
CA GLY A 72 -7.68 -8.63 1.38
C GLY A 72 -7.65 -8.31 -0.11
N LEU A 73 -6.47 -8.37 -0.75
CA LEU A 73 -6.28 -8.07 -2.16
C LEU A 73 -6.00 -9.33 -2.98
N SER A 74 -6.52 -9.35 -4.21
CA SER A 74 -6.29 -10.43 -5.17
C SER A 74 -5.74 -9.95 -6.51
N GLN A 75 -5.86 -8.66 -6.83
CA GLN A 75 -5.53 -8.14 -8.17
C GLN A 75 -4.53 -6.97 -8.16
N GLN A 76 -4.67 -6.08 -7.17
CA GLN A 76 -3.89 -4.85 -7.05
C GLN A 76 -2.43 -5.16 -6.70
N PHE A 77 -1.50 -4.38 -7.25
CA PHE A 77 -0.09 -4.48 -6.86
C PHE A 77 0.11 -3.88 -5.46
N VAL A 78 0.80 -4.60 -4.57
CA VAL A 78 1.08 -4.13 -3.21
C VAL A 78 2.50 -3.58 -3.14
N VAL A 79 2.62 -2.32 -2.75
CA VAL A 79 3.88 -1.67 -2.36
C VAL A 79 3.89 -1.52 -0.84
N ALA A 80 5.03 -1.76 -0.20
CA ALA A 80 5.21 -1.51 1.23
C ALA A 80 6.45 -0.65 1.46
N ASP A 81 6.33 0.35 2.32
CA ASP A 81 7.46 1.21 2.69
C ASP A 81 8.43 0.47 3.62
N LEU A 82 9.71 0.81 3.48
CA LEU A 82 10.71 0.58 4.52
C LEU A 82 10.75 1.84 5.41
N PRO A 83 10.41 1.74 6.70
CA PRO A 83 10.31 2.91 7.57
C PRO A 83 11.69 3.50 7.88
N PHE A 84 11.72 4.76 8.32
CA PHE A 84 12.94 5.57 8.41
C PHE A 84 14.05 4.96 9.30
N LEU A 85 13.70 4.34 10.42
CA LEU A 85 14.64 3.71 11.37
C LEU A 85 14.69 2.18 11.18
N SER A 86 14.77 1.73 9.92
CA SER A 86 14.84 0.31 9.56
C SER A 86 16.19 -0.34 9.82
#